data_AF-A0A838QBR1-F1
#
_entry.id   AF-A0A838QBR1-F1
#
_cell.length_a   1.000
_cell.length_b   1.000
_cell.length_c   1.000
_cell.angle_alpha   90.00
_cell.angle_beta   90.00
_cell.angle_gamma   90.00
#
_symmetry.space_group_name_H-M   'P 1'
#
loop_
_entity.id
_entity.type
_entity.pdbx_description
1 polymer ?
#
loop_
_entity_poly.entity_id
_entity_poly.type
_entity_poly.pdbx_seq_one_letter_code
_entity_poly.pdbx_strand_id
1 'polypeptide(L)'
;TWPESVDEALCVGWIDGLRKSIDDASYMIRFTPRKATSFWSEVNIGRVAELIKEKRMRPAGLEAFARRAAEKSAVYAYEQRKNAALGPAAEKEFRKHRKAWEFFARQAPWYRKWASWWIISAKRDETRQKRLARLITESEAGRRV
;
A
#
# COMPACT_ATOMS: atom_id res chain seq x y z
N THR A 1 -20.46 -1.82 -13.58
CA THR A 1 -19.44 -2.64 -12.89
C THR A 1 -18.89 -1.88 -11.69
N TRP A 2 -18.16 -2.54 -10.78
CA TRP A 2 -17.55 -1.83 -9.64
C TRP A 2 -16.54 -0.74 -10.06
N PRO A 3 -15.61 -0.98 -11.01
CA PRO A 3 -14.71 0.07 -11.47
C PRO A 3 -15.43 1.33 -11.96
N GLU A 4 -16.50 1.17 -12.75
CA GLU A 4 -17.30 2.31 -13.24
C GLU A 4 -17.97 3.07 -12.10
N SER A 5 -18.48 2.37 -11.07
CA SER A 5 -19.06 3.03 -9.90
C SER A 5 -18.03 3.83 -9.07
N VAL A 6 -16.78 3.37 -9.04
CA VAL A 6 -15.68 4.09 -8.38
C VAL A 6 -15.29 5.32 -9.18
N ASP A 7 -15.24 5.23 -10.52
CA ASP A 7 -14.99 6.39 -11.38
C ASP A 7 -16.03 7.49 -11.17
N GLU A 8 -17.32 7.15 -11.16
CA GLU A 8 -18.38 8.13 -10.91
C GLU A 8 -18.26 8.74 -9.50
N ALA A 9 -17.93 7.93 -8.49
CA ALA A 9 -17.68 8.43 -7.15
C ALA A 9 -16.50 9.42 -7.13
N LEU A 10 -15.40 9.14 -7.82
CA LEU A 10 -14.27 10.06 -7.94
C LEU A 10 -14.67 11.37 -8.60
N CYS A 11 -15.49 11.33 -9.65
CA CYS A 11 -15.98 12.51 -10.35
C CYS A 11 -16.71 13.51 -9.44
N VAL A 12 -17.33 13.03 -8.36
CA VAL A 12 -18.04 13.87 -7.38
C VAL A 12 -17.35 13.98 -6.01
N GLY A 13 -16.14 13.44 -5.88
CA GLY A 13 -15.32 13.57 -4.66
C GLY A 13 -15.65 12.56 -3.56
N TRP A 14 -16.19 11.41 -3.91
CA TRP A 14 -16.59 10.33 -3.01
C TRP A 14 -15.60 9.15 -3.07
N ILE A 15 -15.75 8.21 -2.13
CA ILE A 15 -14.98 6.96 -2.06
C ILE A 15 -15.91 5.82 -1.64
N ASP A 16 -15.63 4.63 -2.15
CA ASP A 16 -16.25 3.39 -1.70
C ASP A 16 -15.66 2.87 -0.38
N GLY A 17 -16.50 2.19 0.39
CA GLY A 17 -16.14 1.57 1.66
C GLY A 17 -15.90 0.07 1.53
N LEU A 18 -16.05 -0.63 2.65
CA LEU A 18 -15.97 -2.08 2.67
C LEU A 18 -17.16 -2.69 1.90
N ARG A 19 -16.85 -3.56 0.94
CA ARG A 19 -17.84 -4.41 0.27
C ARG A 19 -18.31 -5.50 1.25
N LYS A 20 -19.61 -5.72 1.33
CA LYS A 20 -20.22 -6.80 2.11
C LYS A 20 -21.06 -7.68 1.19
N SER A 21 -20.88 -9.00 1.24
CA SER A 21 -21.78 -9.93 0.55
C SER A 21 -23.16 -9.84 1.17
N ILE A 22 -24.18 -9.93 0.32
CA ILE A 22 -25.56 -10.14 0.76
C ILE A 22 -25.90 -11.62 0.54
N ASP A 23 -25.57 -12.15 -0.65
CA ASP A 23 -25.76 -13.55 -1.05
C ASP A 23 -24.69 -13.97 -2.07
N ASP A 24 -24.88 -15.11 -2.74
CA ASP A 24 -23.95 -15.70 -3.72
C ASP A 24 -23.86 -14.91 -5.04
N ALA A 25 -24.85 -14.07 -5.34
CA ALA A 25 -24.92 -13.30 -6.57
C ALA A 25 -24.84 -11.78 -6.34
N SER A 26 -24.92 -11.31 -5.09
CA SER A 26 -25.07 -9.90 -4.78
C SER A 26 -24.24 -9.43 -3.59
N TYR A 27 -23.85 -8.15 -3.64
CA TYR A 27 -23.11 -7.48 -2.59
C TYR A 27 -23.59 -6.03 -2.45
N MET A 28 -23.33 -5.46 -1.29
CA MET A 28 -23.48 -4.03 -1.05
C MET A 28 -22.13 -3.35 -0.82
N ILE A 29 -22.07 -2.08 -1.20
CA ILE A 29 -20.94 -1.20 -0.90
C ILE A 29 -21.46 0.20 -0.61
N ARG A 30 -20.92 0.83 0.43
CA ARG A 30 -21.30 2.20 0.80
C ARG A 30 -20.35 3.18 0.13
N PHE A 31 -20.88 4.22 -0.50
CA PHE A 31 -20.10 5.37 -0.92
C PHE A 31 -20.26 6.53 0.07
N THR A 32 -19.17 7.24 0.33
CA THR A 32 -19.16 8.39 1.24
C THR A 32 -18.32 9.54 0.68
N PRO A 33 -18.65 10.81 0.97
CA PRO A 33 -17.80 11.94 0.61
C PRO A 33 -16.39 11.80 1.21
N ARG A 34 -15.37 12.14 0.43
CA ARG A 34 -13.99 12.18 0.93
C ARG A 34 -13.80 13.36 1.88
N LYS A 35 -13.10 13.12 2.97
CA LYS A 35 -12.60 14.19 3.86
C LYS A 35 -11.23 14.65 3.35
N ALA A 36 -10.80 15.86 3.71
CA ALA A 36 -9.44 16.33 3.41
C ALA A 36 -8.36 15.37 3.96
N THR A 37 -8.68 14.66 5.05
CA THR A 37 -7.80 13.67 5.69
C THR A 37 -7.91 12.25 5.11
N SER A 38 -8.74 12.03 4.09
CA SER A 38 -8.88 10.73 3.42
C SER A 38 -7.61 10.37 2.65
N PHE A 39 -7.27 9.07 2.68
CA PHE A 39 -6.16 8.55 1.89
C PHE A 39 -6.53 8.46 0.39
N TRP A 40 -5.54 8.71 -0.46
CA TRP A 40 -5.63 8.56 -1.90
C TRP A 40 -4.58 7.54 -2.37
N SER A 41 -5.03 6.43 -2.97
CA SER A 41 -4.16 5.45 -3.61
C SER A 41 -3.64 5.97 -4.96
N GLU A 42 -2.48 5.48 -5.42
CA GLU A 42 -1.98 5.80 -6.76
C GLU A 42 -2.98 5.41 -7.84
N VAL A 43 -3.69 4.30 -7.67
CA VAL A 43 -4.75 3.89 -8.61
C VAL A 43 -5.82 4.98 -8.74
N ASN A 44 -6.33 5.52 -7.63
CA ASN A 44 -7.36 6.55 -7.68
C ASN A 44 -6.82 7.88 -8.19
N ILE A 45 -5.56 8.21 -7.86
CA ILE A 45 -4.88 9.41 -8.39
C ILE A 45 -4.74 9.31 -9.91
N GLY A 46 -4.30 8.15 -10.41
CA GLY A 46 -4.22 7.86 -11.84
C GLY A 46 -5.58 7.90 -12.53
N ARG A 47 -6.62 7.31 -11.92
CA ARG A 47 -7.99 7.39 -12.44
C ARG A 47 -8.49 8.83 -12.50
N VAL A 48 -8.27 9.65 -11.48
CA VAL A 48 -8.62 11.08 -11.54
C VAL A 48 -7.94 11.77 -12.71
N ALA A 49 -6.65 11.50 -12.96
CA ALA A 49 -5.95 12.08 -14.10
C ALA A 49 -6.60 11.73 -15.45
N GLU A 50 -7.02 10.46 -15.64
CA GLU A 50 -7.74 10.04 -16.84
C GLU A 50 -9.15 10.66 -16.92
N LEU A 51 -9.90 10.69 -15.81
CA LEU A 51 -11.24 11.29 -15.75
C LEU A 51 -11.24 12.81 -16.00
N ILE A 52 -10.13 13.50 -15.70
CA ILE A 52 -9.92 14.90 -16.08
C ILE A 52 -9.76 15.01 -17.60
N LYS A 53 -8.94 14.15 -18.23
CA LYS A 53 -8.76 14.13 -19.70
C LYS A 53 -10.07 13.82 -20.41
N GLU A 54 -10.86 12.90 -19.86
CA GLU A 54 -12.20 12.54 -20.34
C GLU A 54 -13.26 13.63 -20.06
N LYS A 55 -12.91 14.71 -19.35
CA LYS A 55 -13.82 15.81 -18.95
C LYS A 55 -15.04 15.34 -18.12
N ARG A 56 -14.88 14.25 -17.36
CA ARG A 56 -15.95 13.68 -16.53
C ARG A 56 -15.98 14.24 -15.11
N MET A 57 -14.84 14.74 -14.62
CA MET A 57 -14.73 15.31 -13.27
C MET A 57 -15.69 16.49 -13.08
N ARG A 58 -16.40 16.50 -11.94
CA ARG A 58 -17.25 17.60 -11.51
C ARG A 58 -16.49 18.54 -10.56
N PRO A 59 -16.96 19.78 -10.34
CA PRO A 59 -16.32 20.72 -9.43
C PRO A 59 -16.05 20.14 -8.04
N ALA A 60 -17.01 19.41 -7.47
CA ALA A 60 -16.86 18.74 -6.17
C ALA A 60 -15.73 17.69 -6.15
N GLY A 61 -15.57 16.92 -7.24
CA GLY A 61 -14.48 15.95 -7.38
C GLY A 61 -13.11 16.61 -7.50
N LEU A 62 -13.03 17.68 -8.31
CA LEU A 62 -11.80 18.46 -8.47
C LEU A 62 -11.39 19.12 -7.14
N GLU A 63 -12.34 19.67 -6.40
CA GLU A 63 -12.11 20.27 -5.10
C GLU A 63 -11.66 19.23 -4.07
N ALA A 64 -12.32 18.08 -3.99
CA ALA A 64 -11.91 16.99 -3.11
C ALA A 64 -10.50 16.49 -3.44
N PHE A 65 -10.15 16.43 -4.72
CA PHE A 65 -8.81 16.07 -5.17
C PHE A 65 -7.78 17.16 -4.84
N ALA A 66 -8.11 18.44 -5.00
CA ALA A 66 -7.21 19.56 -4.67
C ALA A 66 -6.94 19.66 -3.16
N ARG A 67 -7.93 19.35 -2.31
CA ARG A 67 -7.80 19.36 -0.85
C ARG A 67 -7.06 18.15 -0.27
N ARG A 68 -6.58 17.22 -1.10
CA ARG A 68 -5.90 16.02 -0.61
C ARG A 68 -4.57 16.38 0.06
N ALA A 69 -4.32 15.75 1.22
CA ALA A 69 -3.02 15.79 1.88
C ALA A 69 -1.98 15.03 1.05
N ALA A 70 -0.88 15.69 0.67
CA ALA A 70 0.21 15.07 -0.10
C ALA A 70 0.84 13.91 0.68
N GLU A 71 0.97 14.05 1.99
CA GLU A 71 1.49 13.06 2.92
C GLU A 71 0.57 11.85 3.14
N LYS A 72 -0.65 11.86 2.57
CA LYS A 72 -1.62 10.75 2.57
C LYS A 72 -2.03 10.32 1.16
N SER A 73 -1.37 10.88 0.15
CA SER A 73 -1.51 10.54 -1.26
C SER A 73 -0.31 9.67 -1.66
N ALA A 74 -0.52 8.59 -2.41
CA ALA A 74 0.54 7.61 -2.76
C ALA A 74 1.13 6.81 -1.58
N VAL A 75 0.62 7.01 -0.35
CA VAL A 75 1.19 6.38 0.87
C VAL A 75 0.53 5.05 1.19
N TYR A 76 -0.26 4.47 0.27
CA TYR A 76 -0.91 3.21 0.54
C TYR A 76 0.13 2.10 0.77
N ALA A 77 0.03 1.46 1.93
CA ALA A 77 0.80 0.28 2.33
C ALA A 77 0.89 -0.81 1.24
N TYR A 78 -0.15 -0.93 0.41
CA TYR A 78 -0.20 -1.89 -0.68
C TYR A 78 0.75 -1.56 -1.84
N GLU A 79 0.95 -0.27 -2.13
CA GLU A 79 1.84 0.19 -3.19
C GLU A 79 3.30 0.20 -2.70
N GLN A 80 3.54 0.57 -1.44
CA GLN A 80 4.85 0.40 -0.82
C GLN A 80 5.29 -1.07 -0.75
N ARG A 81 4.35 -2.03 -0.62
CA ARG A 81 4.65 -3.47 -0.67
C ARG A 81 5.27 -3.89 -2.02
N LYS A 82 4.92 -3.24 -3.13
CA LYS A 82 5.46 -3.59 -4.47
C LYS A 82 6.95 -3.25 -4.62
N ASN A 83 7.40 -2.20 -3.93
CA ASN A 83 8.79 -1.70 -3.95
C ASN A 83 9.46 -1.78 -2.57
N ALA A 84 8.94 -2.62 -1.67
CA ALA A 84 9.46 -2.73 -0.32
C ALA A 84 10.90 -3.24 -0.35
N ALA A 85 11.83 -2.34 -0.02
CA ALA A 85 13.24 -2.61 0.19
C ALA A 85 13.61 -2.26 1.63
N LEU A 86 14.66 -2.89 2.14
CA LEU A 86 15.22 -2.50 3.43
C LEU A 86 15.84 -1.12 3.31
N GLY A 87 15.67 -0.28 4.33
CA GLY A 87 16.39 0.99 4.40
C GLY A 87 17.90 0.74 4.56
N PRO A 88 18.77 1.70 4.19
CA PRO A 88 20.22 1.52 4.20
C PRO A 88 20.79 1.00 5.52
N ALA A 89 20.27 1.48 6.66
CA ALA A 89 20.71 1.04 7.98
C ALA A 89 20.36 -0.44 8.27
N ALA A 90 19.13 -0.86 7.95
CA ALA A 90 18.68 -2.23 8.16
C ALA A 90 19.41 -3.21 7.22
N GLU A 91 19.66 -2.81 5.98
CA GLU A 91 20.43 -3.61 5.04
C GLU A 91 21.89 -3.74 5.47
N LYS A 92 22.53 -2.65 5.92
CA LYS A 92 23.90 -2.68 6.45
C LYS A 92 24.01 -3.65 7.63
N GLU A 93 23.02 -3.65 8.52
CA GLU A 93 22.98 -4.59 9.64
C GLU A 93 22.80 -6.03 9.17
N PHE A 94 21.84 -6.30 8.28
CA PHE A 94 21.61 -7.64 7.77
C PHE A 94 22.85 -8.21 7.04
N ARG A 95 23.55 -7.39 6.26
CA ARG A 95 24.76 -7.78 5.53
C ARG A 95 25.94 -8.15 6.44
N LYS A 96 25.96 -7.75 7.72
CA LYS A 96 26.96 -8.23 8.69
C LYS A 96 26.84 -9.74 8.93
N HIS A 97 25.62 -10.28 8.78
CA HIS A 97 25.32 -11.70 8.93
C HIS A 97 25.39 -12.42 7.57
N ARG A 98 26.61 -12.73 7.12
CA ARG A 98 26.87 -13.22 5.75
C ARG A 98 26.00 -14.42 5.35
N LYS A 99 25.91 -15.45 6.20
CA LYS A 99 25.08 -16.66 5.94
C LYS A 99 23.60 -16.31 5.77
N ALA A 100 23.09 -15.44 6.65
CA ALA A 100 21.73 -14.95 6.62
C ALA A 100 21.42 -14.20 5.32
N TRP A 101 22.32 -13.29 4.96
CA TRP A 101 22.19 -12.47 3.76
C TRP A 101 22.21 -13.32 2.49
N GLU A 102 23.13 -14.28 2.38
CA GLU A 102 23.21 -15.20 1.25
C GLU A 102 21.96 -16.08 1.11
N PHE A 103 21.39 -16.55 2.23
CA PHE A 103 20.11 -17.28 2.20
C PHE A 103 18.96 -16.38 1.74
N PHE A 104 18.84 -15.18 2.30
CA PHE A 104 17.80 -14.21 1.99
C PHE A 104 17.86 -13.76 0.53
N ALA A 105 19.06 -13.43 0.02
CA ALA A 105 19.28 -12.94 -1.34
C ALA A 105 18.90 -13.97 -2.41
N ARG A 106 19.04 -15.27 -2.10
CA ARG A 106 18.63 -16.39 -2.97
C ARG A 106 17.13 -16.65 -2.96
N GLN A 107 16.37 -16.07 -2.03
CA GLN A 107 14.93 -16.27 -2.01
C GLN A 107 14.24 -15.61 -3.19
N ALA A 108 13.09 -16.18 -3.56
CA ALA A 108 12.26 -15.65 -4.63
C ALA A 108 11.93 -14.16 -4.38
N PRO A 109 11.85 -13.33 -5.44
CA PRO A 109 11.60 -11.89 -5.31
C PRO A 109 10.36 -11.55 -4.45
N TRP A 110 9.31 -12.37 -4.51
CA TRP A 110 8.10 -12.16 -3.71
C TRP A 110 8.37 -12.25 -2.21
N TYR A 111 9.22 -13.18 -1.78
CA TYR A 111 9.53 -13.39 -0.36
C TYR A 111 10.39 -12.24 0.15
N ARG A 112 11.42 -11.85 -0.62
CA ARG A 112 12.28 -10.73 -0.27
C ARG A 112 11.47 -9.45 -0.07
N LYS A 113 10.57 -9.14 -1.02
CA LYS A 113 9.65 -8.00 -0.92
C LYS A 113 8.73 -8.09 0.28
N TRP A 114 8.12 -9.27 0.51
CA TRP A 114 7.22 -9.45 1.65
C TRP A 114 7.95 -9.29 2.99
N ALA A 115 9.13 -9.87 3.16
CA ALA A 115 9.90 -9.77 4.40
C ALA A 115 10.40 -8.35 4.65
N SER A 116 10.89 -7.65 3.61
CA SER A 116 11.23 -6.23 3.69
C SER A 116 10.01 -5.39 4.08
N TRP A 117 8.84 -5.64 3.47
CA TRP A 117 7.59 -4.98 3.83
C TRP A 117 7.18 -5.26 5.28
N TRP A 118 7.28 -6.52 5.71
CA TRP A 118 6.97 -6.94 7.08
C TRP A 118 7.81 -6.17 8.10
N ILE A 119 9.08 -5.85 7.78
CA ILE A 119 9.90 -5.00 8.65
C ILE A 119 9.43 -3.55 8.58
N ILE A 120 9.44 -2.92 7.40
CA ILE A 120 9.24 -1.45 7.29
C ILE A 120 7.82 -0.98 7.65
N SER A 121 6.82 -1.86 7.48
CA SER A 121 5.42 -1.57 7.83
C SER A 121 5.15 -1.47 9.33
N ALA A 122 6.08 -1.89 10.18
CA ALA A 122 5.94 -1.70 11.62
C ALA A 122 6.03 -0.20 11.97
N LYS A 123 5.08 0.29 12.77
CA LYS A 123 4.98 1.72 13.14
C LYS A 123 6.07 2.18 14.12
N ARG A 124 6.56 1.30 14.98
CA ARG A 124 7.58 1.59 16.01
C ARG A 124 8.94 1.05 15.59
N ASP A 125 10.00 1.82 15.78
CA ASP A 125 11.36 1.42 15.43
C ASP A 125 11.84 0.19 16.20
N GLU A 126 11.47 0.07 17.47
CA GLU A 126 11.73 -1.14 18.29
C GLU A 126 11.17 -2.40 17.63
N THR A 127 9.97 -2.30 17.02
CA THR A 127 9.34 -3.44 16.34
C THR A 127 10.03 -3.74 15.02
N ARG A 128 10.51 -2.72 14.29
CA ARG A 128 11.32 -2.91 13.07
C ARG A 128 12.61 -3.66 13.40
N GLN A 129 13.30 -3.26 14.46
CA GLN A 129 14.53 -3.90 14.92
C GLN A 129 14.30 -5.36 15.33
N LYS A 130 13.24 -5.64 16.10
CA LYS A 130 12.87 -7.02 16.48
C LYS A 130 12.56 -7.91 15.27
N ARG A 131 11.82 -7.38 14.28
CA ARG A 131 11.52 -8.12 13.04
C ARG A 131 12.77 -8.37 12.21
N LEU A 132 13.67 -7.39 12.11
CA LEU A 132 14.96 -7.54 11.43
C LEU A 132 15.82 -8.62 12.10
N ALA A 133 15.96 -8.58 13.43
CA ALA A 133 16.71 -9.59 14.19
C ALA A 133 16.13 -10.99 13.95
N ARG A 134 14.79 -11.14 13.99
CA ARG A 134 14.14 -12.43 13.68
C ARG A 134 14.40 -12.90 12.25
N LEU A 135 14.33 -12.00 11.27
CA LEU A 135 14.63 -12.34 9.87
C LEU A 135 16.07 -12.81 9.71
N ILE A 136 17.03 -12.16 10.40
CA ILE A 136 18.43 -12.58 10.42
C ILE A 136 18.53 -14.00 11.00
N THR A 137 18.01 -14.24 12.20
CA THR A 137 18.10 -15.55 12.88
C THR A 137 17.49 -16.68 12.06
N GLU A 138 16.28 -16.50 11.51
CA GLU A 138 15.67 -17.55 10.66
C GLU A 138 16.46 -17.76 9.37
N SER A 139 16.97 -16.69 8.75
CA SER A 139 17.76 -16.81 7.53
C SER A 139 19.11 -17.50 7.77
N GLU A 140 19.75 -17.27 8.92
CA GLU A 140 20.96 -18.02 9.34
C GLU A 140 20.67 -19.51 9.50
N ALA A 141 19.47 -19.85 9.99
CA ALA A 141 19.01 -21.22 10.11
C ALA A 141 18.45 -21.80 8.80
N GLY A 142 18.49 -21.06 7.70
CA GLY A 142 17.99 -21.50 6.40
C GLY A 142 16.47 -21.60 6.30
N ARG A 143 15.73 -20.87 7.15
CA ARG A 143 14.27 -20.86 7.21
C ARG A 143 13.70 -19.51 6.80
N ARG A 144 12.45 -19.53 6.35
CA ARG A 144 11.65 -18.33 6.09
C ARG A 144 10.90 -17.93 7.36
N VAL A 145 10.77 -16.62 7.59
CA VAL A 145 9.96 -16.07 8.70
C VAL A 145 8.45 -16.17 8.44
#